data_AF-A0A0S8HET8-F1
#
_entry.id   AF-A0A0S8HET8-F1
#
_cell.length_a   1.000
_cell.length_b   1.000
_cell.length_c   1.000
_cell.angle_alpha   90.00
_cell.angle_beta   90.00
_cell.angle_gamma   90.00
#
_symmetry.space_group_name_H-M   'P 1'
#
loop_
_entity.id
_entity.type
_entity.pdbx_description
1 polymer ?
#
loop_
_entity_poly.entity_id
_entity_poly.type
_entity_poly.pdbx_seq_one_letter_code
_entity_poly.pdbx_strand_id
1 'polypeptide(L)'
;MKSRTRLERAGSAYILAILLVAVFVAMAAALASTADMNARMGNNLVEVQRARWAAESGMNFAVKLIRSVTVPSATTDATIIANLAASLSQALEGTANLGGQSVTHDASTVYVPSISLGSEAFQIRVVRTGPNQLALQSHGTANNVTRVVAMD
;
A
#
# COMPACT_ATOMS: atom_id res chain seq x y z
N MET A 1 25.14 41.77 65.93
CA MET A 1 25.34 40.44 65.33
C MET A 1 24.24 40.16 64.31
N LYS A 2 24.53 40.24 63.00
CA LYS A 2 23.54 40.18 61.92
C LYS A 2 23.71 38.85 61.16
N SER A 3 22.70 37.99 61.27
CA SER A 3 22.66 36.64 60.71
C SER A 3 22.80 36.65 59.18
N ARG A 4 23.85 35.99 58.66
CA ARG A 4 24.17 35.85 57.23
C ARG A 4 23.76 34.49 56.63
N THR A 5 23.01 33.65 57.33
CA THR A 5 22.77 32.25 56.93
C THR A 5 21.59 32.00 55.97
N ARG A 6 20.84 33.03 55.55
CA ARG A 6 19.69 32.85 54.62
C ARG A 6 20.03 32.94 53.13
N LEU A 7 21.15 33.55 52.74
CA LEU A 7 21.48 33.76 51.34
C LEU A 7 22.08 32.51 50.66
N GLU A 8 22.82 31.67 51.40
CA GLU A 8 23.45 30.46 50.81
C GLU A 8 22.44 29.33 50.52
N ARG A 9 21.35 29.24 51.29
CA ARG A 9 20.30 28.22 51.08
C ARG A 9 19.40 28.49 49.88
N ALA A 10 19.32 29.74 49.41
CA ALA A 10 18.51 30.09 48.24
C ALA A 10 19.19 29.68 46.92
N GLY A 11 20.53 29.66 46.87
CA GLY A 11 21.28 29.29 45.67
C GLY A 11 21.14 27.80 45.31
N SER A 12 21.20 26.91 46.29
CA SER A 12 21.07 25.47 46.05
C SER A 12 19.66 25.07 45.59
N ALA A 13 18.62 25.68 46.17
CA ALA A 13 17.24 25.46 45.75
C ALA A 13 16.99 25.93 44.31
N TYR A 14 17.59 27.06 43.91
CA TYR A 14 17.49 27.59 42.55
C TYR A 14 18.18 26.66 41.53
N ILE A 15 19.37 26.14 41.86
CA ILE A 15 20.08 25.18 41.00
C ILE A 15 19.25 23.90 40.84
N LEU A 16 18.70 23.35 41.93
CA LEU A 16 17.84 22.17 41.88
C LEU A 16 16.57 22.43 41.05
N ALA A 17 15.96 23.60 41.16
CA ALA A 17 14.81 23.98 40.36
C ALA A 17 15.15 24.02 38.86
N ILE A 18 16.27 24.63 38.49
CA ILE A 18 16.73 24.67 37.08
C ILE A 18 17.01 23.26 36.56
N LEU A 19 17.65 22.40 37.34
CA LEU A 19 17.93 21.02 36.94
C LEU A 19 16.65 20.23 36.70
N LEU A 20 15.66 20.35 37.60
CA LEU A 20 14.36 19.71 37.43
C LEU A 20 13.64 20.21 36.19
N VAL A 21 13.63 21.53 35.96
CA VAL A 21 13.04 22.12 34.75
C VAL A 21 13.73 21.59 33.49
N ALA A 22 15.06 21.53 33.47
CA ALA A 22 15.81 21.01 32.33
C ALA A 22 15.46 19.54 32.02
N VAL A 23 15.33 18.70 33.06
CA VAL A 23 14.92 17.29 32.91
C VAL A 23 13.48 17.20 32.38
N PHE A 24 12.55 17.99 32.91
CA PHE A 24 11.16 17.98 32.44
C PHE A 24 11.03 18.46 30.99
N VAL A 25 11.78 19.49 30.60
CA VAL A 25 11.79 19.98 29.21
C VAL A 25 12.36 18.91 28.27
N ALA A 26 13.47 18.27 28.64
CA ALA A 26 14.05 17.19 27.84
C ALA A 26 13.08 16.00 27.69
N MET A 27 12.40 15.61 28.77
CA MET A 27 11.39 14.55 28.76
C MET A 27 10.16 14.93 27.91
N ALA A 28 9.67 16.16 28.03
CA ALA A 28 8.56 16.65 27.23
C ALA A 28 8.88 16.65 25.72
N ALA A 29 10.09 17.10 25.36
CA ALA A 29 10.57 17.06 23.97
C ALA A 29 10.70 15.62 23.45
N ALA A 30 11.21 14.70 24.27
CA ALA A 30 11.29 13.28 23.93
C ALA A 30 9.90 12.67 23.69
N LEU A 31 8.94 12.92 24.60
CA LEU A 31 7.57 12.43 24.48
C LEU A 31 6.86 12.99 23.25
N ALA A 32 7.03 14.30 22.96
CA ALA A 32 6.46 14.91 21.76
C ALA A 32 7.01 14.26 20.48
N SER A 33 8.33 14.04 20.41
CA SER A 33 8.96 13.35 19.28
C SER A 33 8.46 11.91 19.12
N THR A 34 8.34 11.17 20.23
CA THR A 34 7.79 9.80 20.20
C THR A 34 6.34 9.77 19.75
N ALA A 35 5.50 10.72 20.20
CA ALA A 35 4.10 10.80 19.79
C ALA A 35 3.96 11.06 18.28
N ASP A 36 4.75 11.98 17.72
CA ASP A 36 4.76 12.27 16.29
C ASP A 36 5.21 11.07 15.46
N MET A 37 6.25 10.36 15.90
CA MET A 37 6.70 9.13 15.24
C MET A 37 5.61 8.06 15.24
N ASN A 38 4.95 7.84 16.38
CA ASN A 38 3.88 6.86 16.50
C ASN A 38 2.68 7.22 15.61
N ALA A 39 2.30 8.49 15.54
CA ALA A 39 1.22 8.95 14.66
C ALA A 39 1.55 8.69 13.17
N ARG A 40 2.78 8.99 12.75
CA ARG A 40 3.25 8.72 11.38
C ARG A 40 3.28 7.23 11.07
N MET A 41 3.77 6.41 12.00
CA MET A 41 3.75 4.95 11.86
C MET A 41 2.31 4.41 11.75
N GLY A 42 1.38 4.92 12.56
CA GLY A 42 -0.03 4.57 12.49
C GLY A 42 -0.64 4.85 11.11
N ASN A 43 -0.41 6.06 10.57
CA ASN A 43 -0.89 6.41 9.24
C ASN A 43 -0.29 5.52 8.15
N ASN A 44 1.02 5.25 8.21
CA ASN A 44 1.67 4.35 7.26
C ASN A 44 1.11 2.93 7.32
N LEU A 45 0.80 2.41 8.51
CA LEU A 45 0.18 1.10 8.67
C LEU A 45 -1.22 1.04 8.05
N VAL A 46 -2.03 2.09 8.25
CA VAL A 46 -3.36 2.20 7.64
C VAL A 46 -3.26 2.18 6.11
N GLU A 47 -2.37 3.00 5.53
CA GLU A 47 -2.17 3.05 4.08
C GLU A 47 -1.65 1.73 3.51
N VAL A 48 -0.75 1.05 4.23
CA VAL A 48 -0.28 -0.29 3.87
C VAL A 48 -1.43 -1.32 3.88
N GLN A 49 -2.30 -1.27 4.89
CA GLN A 49 -3.46 -2.16 4.97
C GLN A 49 -4.47 -1.86 3.87
N ARG A 50 -4.77 -0.59 3.58
CA ARG A 50 -5.66 -0.19 2.48
C ARG A 50 -5.15 -0.66 1.13
N ALA A 51 -3.87 -0.41 0.81
CA ALA A 51 -3.26 -0.89 -0.42
C ALA A 51 -3.31 -2.43 -0.53
N ARG A 52 -3.13 -3.14 0.60
CA ARG A 52 -3.26 -4.59 0.64
C ARG A 52 -4.69 -5.06 0.42
N TRP A 53 -5.70 -4.45 1.05
CA TRP A 53 -7.10 -4.79 0.83
C TRP A 53 -7.54 -4.53 -0.61
N ALA A 54 -7.07 -3.44 -1.23
CA ALA A 54 -7.29 -3.18 -2.63
C ALA A 54 -6.66 -4.28 -3.50
N ALA A 55 -5.42 -4.70 -3.20
CA ALA A 55 -4.75 -5.79 -3.91
C ALA A 55 -5.49 -7.13 -3.75
N GLU A 56 -5.93 -7.49 -2.55
CA GLU A 56 -6.69 -8.72 -2.28
C GLU A 56 -8.07 -8.70 -2.96
N SER A 57 -8.75 -7.54 -2.98
CA SER A 57 -10.00 -7.35 -3.70
C SER A 57 -9.82 -7.51 -5.21
N GLY A 58 -8.76 -6.91 -5.77
CA GLY A 58 -8.39 -7.06 -7.16
C GLY A 58 -8.02 -8.51 -7.52
N MET A 59 -7.39 -9.24 -6.61
CA MET A 59 -7.08 -10.67 -6.79
C MET A 59 -8.37 -11.49 -6.87
N ASN A 60 -9.30 -11.29 -5.95
CA ASN A 60 -10.59 -11.97 -5.96
C ASN A 60 -11.40 -11.65 -7.23
N PHE A 61 -11.39 -10.38 -7.66
CA PHE A 61 -12.00 -9.96 -8.90
C PHE A 61 -11.37 -10.65 -10.12
N ALA A 62 -10.04 -10.68 -10.18
CA ALA A 62 -9.29 -11.30 -11.27
C ALA A 62 -9.52 -12.81 -11.36
N VAL A 63 -9.51 -13.52 -10.22
CA VAL A 63 -9.83 -14.96 -10.18
C VAL A 63 -11.24 -15.22 -10.68
N LYS A 64 -12.22 -14.40 -10.29
CA LYS A 64 -13.60 -14.51 -10.78
C LYS A 64 -13.68 -14.26 -12.29
N LEU A 65 -12.96 -13.26 -12.78
CA LEU A 65 -12.91 -12.91 -14.20
C LEU A 65 -12.28 -14.03 -15.03
N ILE A 66 -11.11 -14.54 -14.63
CA ILE A 66 -10.44 -15.63 -15.34
C ILE A 66 -11.30 -16.89 -15.37
N ARG A 67 -12.00 -17.22 -14.28
CA ARG A 67 -12.96 -18.35 -14.26
C ARG A 67 -14.14 -18.18 -15.20
N SER A 68 -14.51 -16.94 -15.53
CA SER A 68 -15.61 -16.63 -16.45
C SER A 68 -15.19 -16.58 -17.92
N VAL A 69 -13.90 -16.42 -18.18
CA VAL A 69 -13.33 -16.28 -19.51
C VAL A 69 -13.00 -17.66 -20.09
N THR A 70 -13.46 -17.93 -21.31
CA THR A 70 -13.14 -19.17 -22.02
C THR A 70 -12.03 -18.91 -23.02
N VAL A 71 -10.88 -19.55 -22.83
CA VAL A 71 -9.77 -19.51 -23.80
C VAL A 71 -10.02 -20.55 -24.89
N PRO A 72 -9.88 -20.22 -26.19
CA PRO A 72 -10.09 -21.18 -27.28
C PRO A 72 -9.22 -22.43 -27.14
N SER A 73 -9.76 -23.60 -27.48
CA SER A 73 -9.06 -24.89 -27.37
C SER A 73 -7.86 -25.04 -28.32
N ALA A 74 -7.77 -24.21 -29.37
CA ALA A 74 -6.63 -24.16 -30.29
C ALA A 74 -5.50 -23.21 -29.81
N THR A 75 -5.53 -22.77 -28.55
CA THR A 75 -4.53 -21.86 -28.00
C THR A 75 -3.20 -22.58 -27.83
N THR A 76 -2.18 -22.05 -28.50
CA THR A 76 -0.80 -22.50 -28.34
C THR A 76 -0.09 -21.66 -27.29
N ASP A 77 1.01 -22.19 -26.76
CA ASP A 77 1.98 -21.47 -25.95
C ASP A 77 2.32 -20.07 -26.49
N ALA A 78 2.47 -19.90 -27.80
CA ALA A 78 2.82 -18.63 -28.41
C ALA A 78 1.64 -17.64 -28.45
N THR A 79 0.39 -18.13 -28.43
CA THR A 79 -0.83 -17.32 -28.60
C THR A 79 -1.62 -17.14 -27.31
N ILE A 80 -1.23 -17.82 -26.21
CA ILE A 80 -1.97 -17.81 -24.95
C ILE A 80 -2.20 -16.41 -24.38
N ILE A 81 -1.17 -15.54 -24.39
CA ILE A 81 -1.27 -14.17 -23.88
C ILE A 81 -2.21 -13.33 -24.73
N ALA A 82 -2.08 -13.40 -26.07
CA ALA A 82 -2.93 -12.66 -26.99
C ALA A 82 -4.39 -13.12 -26.91
N ASN A 83 -4.64 -14.44 -26.86
CA ASN A 83 -5.99 -14.99 -26.76
C ASN A 83 -6.63 -14.67 -25.41
N LEU A 84 -5.86 -14.75 -24.32
CA LEU A 84 -6.32 -14.35 -22.99
C LEU A 84 -6.64 -12.86 -22.94
N ALA A 85 -5.77 -12.01 -23.49
CA ALA A 85 -6.00 -10.57 -23.57
C ALA A 85 -7.27 -10.25 -24.36
N ALA A 86 -7.48 -10.85 -25.53
CA ALA A 86 -8.68 -10.65 -26.34
C ALA A 86 -9.96 -11.06 -25.57
N SER A 87 -9.90 -12.19 -24.85
CA SER A 87 -11.04 -12.68 -24.10
C SER A 87 -11.32 -11.81 -22.85
N LEU A 88 -10.28 -11.28 -22.21
CA LEU A 88 -10.40 -10.31 -21.12
C LEU A 88 -10.93 -8.95 -21.61
N SER A 89 -10.44 -8.46 -22.75
CA SER A 89 -10.96 -7.26 -23.42
C SER A 89 -12.46 -7.40 -23.66
N GLN A 90 -12.91 -8.53 -24.22
CA GLN A 90 -14.33 -8.76 -24.48
C GLN A 90 -15.18 -8.77 -23.20
N ALA A 91 -14.63 -9.24 -22.08
CA ALA A 91 -15.34 -9.30 -20.81
C ALA A 91 -15.35 -7.96 -20.04
N LEU A 92 -14.33 -7.11 -20.22
CA LEU A 92 -14.14 -5.90 -19.41
C LEU A 92 -14.36 -4.59 -20.17
N GLU A 93 -14.02 -4.53 -21.46
CA GLU A 93 -14.15 -3.31 -22.25
C GLU A 93 -15.62 -2.99 -22.47
N GLY A 94 -15.98 -1.71 -22.31
CA GLY A 94 -17.38 -1.26 -22.30
C GLY A 94 -18.09 -1.41 -20.95
N THR A 95 -17.47 -2.05 -19.95
CA THR A 95 -18.00 -2.02 -18.58
C THR A 95 -17.62 -0.71 -17.89
N ALA A 96 -18.46 -0.28 -16.92
CA ALA A 96 -18.17 0.91 -16.11
C ALA A 96 -16.87 0.78 -15.28
N ASN A 97 -16.41 -0.45 -15.03
CA ASN A 97 -15.22 -0.72 -14.22
C ASN A 97 -13.94 -0.18 -14.84
N LEU A 98 -13.82 -0.19 -16.18
CA LEU A 98 -12.62 0.29 -16.87
C LEU A 98 -12.67 1.79 -17.22
N GLY A 99 -13.82 2.46 -17.06
CA GLY A 99 -13.93 3.90 -17.35
C GLY A 99 -13.50 4.29 -18.78
N GLY A 100 -13.66 3.39 -19.75
CA GLY A 100 -13.22 3.58 -21.14
C GLY A 100 -11.76 3.23 -21.43
N GLN A 101 -11.02 2.73 -20.44
CA GLN A 101 -9.69 2.16 -20.66
C GLN A 101 -9.80 0.76 -21.29
N SER A 102 -8.73 0.33 -21.98
CA SER A 102 -8.66 -0.95 -22.68
C SER A 102 -7.62 -1.87 -22.07
N VAL A 103 -7.86 -3.18 -22.14
CA VAL A 103 -6.87 -4.18 -21.74
C VAL A 103 -5.77 -4.19 -22.78
N THR A 104 -4.52 -4.15 -22.33
CA THR A 104 -3.35 -4.22 -23.22
C THR A 104 -2.53 -5.45 -22.90
N HIS A 105 -1.65 -5.86 -23.82
CA HIS A 105 -0.74 -6.97 -23.58
C HIS A 105 0.58 -6.75 -24.31
N ASP A 106 1.63 -7.40 -23.82
CA ASP A 106 2.89 -7.58 -24.51
C ASP A 106 3.12 -9.08 -24.80
N ALA A 107 4.37 -9.48 -25.09
CA ALA A 107 4.70 -10.87 -25.40
C ALA A 107 4.50 -11.86 -24.24
N SER A 108 4.54 -11.39 -22.98
CA SER A 108 4.51 -12.25 -21.79
C SER A 108 3.47 -11.83 -20.76
N THR A 109 2.88 -10.65 -20.88
CA THR A 109 2.04 -10.07 -19.84
C THR A 109 0.77 -9.45 -20.41
N VAL A 110 -0.37 -9.75 -19.79
CA VAL A 110 -1.62 -9.01 -20.00
C VAL A 110 -1.78 -7.98 -18.89
N TYR A 111 -2.10 -6.74 -19.26
CA TYR A 111 -2.33 -5.63 -18.35
C TYR A 111 -3.81 -5.22 -18.40
N VAL A 112 -4.50 -5.43 -17.28
CA VAL A 112 -5.80 -4.79 -17.05
C VAL A 112 -5.54 -3.41 -16.46
N PRO A 113 -6.20 -2.34 -16.93
CA PRO A 113 -6.05 -1.00 -16.38
C PRO A 113 -6.45 -0.89 -14.90
N SER A 114 -6.14 0.26 -14.31
CA SER A 114 -6.42 0.54 -12.90
C SER A 114 -7.92 0.74 -12.68
N ILE A 115 -8.51 -0.06 -11.79
CA ILE A 115 -9.91 0.07 -11.38
C ILE A 115 -9.95 0.80 -10.05
N SER A 116 -10.66 1.93 -10.00
CA SER A 116 -10.81 2.74 -8.78
C SER A 116 -11.89 2.18 -7.86
N LEU A 117 -11.60 2.20 -6.56
CA LEU A 117 -12.50 1.88 -5.46
C LEU A 117 -12.85 3.14 -4.62
N GLY A 118 -12.63 4.33 -5.18
CA GLY A 118 -12.70 5.60 -4.47
C GLY A 118 -11.30 6.16 -4.21
N SER A 119 -10.84 6.13 -2.96
CA SER A 119 -9.50 6.57 -2.55
C SER A 119 -8.37 5.58 -2.87
N GLU A 120 -8.75 4.34 -3.15
CA GLU A 120 -7.87 3.23 -3.50
C GLU A 120 -8.10 2.80 -4.95
N ALA A 121 -7.15 2.07 -5.50
CA ALA A 121 -7.32 1.41 -6.78
C ALA A 121 -6.59 0.07 -6.82
N PHE A 122 -6.91 -0.75 -7.80
CA PHE A 122 -6.10 -1.93 -8.10
C PHE A 122 -5.90 -2.11 -9.60
N GLN A 123 -4.77 -2.70 -9.96
CA GLN A 123 -4.41 -3.09 -11.31
C GLN A 123 -4.16 -4.60 -11.36
N ILE A 124 -4.61 -5.28 -12.40
CA ILE A 124 -4.37 -6.72 -12.57
C ILE A 124 -3.37 -6.95 -13.69
N ARG A 125 -2.46 -7.91 -13.47
CA ARG A 125 -1.50 -8.39 -14.46
C ARG A 125 -1.51 -9.90 -14.49
N VAL A 126 -1.51 -10.46 -15.69
CA VAL A 126 -1.29 -11.90 -15.88
C VAL A 126 0.03 -12.07 -16.58
N VAL A 127 1.01 -12.66 -15.89
CA VAL A 127 2.38 -12.79 -16.35
C VAL A 127 2.65 -14.26 -16.67
N ARG A 128 3.22 -14.51 -17.84
CA ARG A 128 3.69 -15.85 -18.19
C ARG A 128 5.00 -16.16 -17.48
N THR A 129 4.99 -17.21 -16.66
CA THR A 129 6.16 -17.69 -15.91
C THR A 129 6.80 -18.93 -16.54
N GLY A 130 6.07 -19.65 -17.41
CA GLY A 130 6.59 -20.82 -18.12
C GLY A 130 5.74 -21.21 -19.34
N PRO A 131 6.02 -22.37 -19.98
CA PRO A 131 5.32 -22.84 -21.17
C PRO A 131 3.80 -22.88 -20.97
N ASN A 132 3.35 -23.43 -19.82
CA ASN A 132 1.95 -23.55 -19.41
C ASN A 132 1.69 -23.02 -17.99
N GLN A 133 2.47 -22.01 -17.56
CA GLN A 133 2.31 -21.40 -16.24
C GLN A 133 2.07 -19.90 -16.39
N LEU A 134 1.01 -19.43 -15.75
CA LEU A 134 0.61 -18.03 -15.71
C LEU A 134 0.47 -17.63 -14.25
N ALA A 135 1.26 -16.64 -13.83
CA ALA A 135 1.08 -16.00 -12.54
C ALA A 135 0.10 -14.84 -12.67
N LEU A 136 -0.88 -14.81 -11.79
CA LEU A 136 -1.81 -13.71 -11.62
C LEU A 136 -1.27 -12.75 -10.55
N GLN A 137 -1.23 -11.47 -10.85
CA GLN A 137 -0.78 -10.42 -9.94
C GLN A 137 -1.85 -9.34 -9.83
N SER A 138 -2.09 -8.88 -8.62
CA SER A 138 -2.95 -7.75 -8.31
C SER A 138 -2.14 -6.71 -7.55
N HIS A 139 -2.04 -5.52 -8.12
CA HIS A 139 -1.35 -4.36 -7.56
C HIS A 139 -2.38 -3.41 -6.97
N GLY A 140 -2.54 -3.39 -5.65
CA GLY A 140 -3.39 -2.43 -4.96
C GLY A 140 -2.60 -1.18 -4.59
N THR A 141 -3.23 -0.02 -4.76
CA THR A 141 -2.68 1.30 -4.42
C THR A 141 -3.60 2.03 -3.45
N ALA A 142 -3.00 2.66 -2.45
CA ALA A 142 -3.65 3.61 -1.56
C ALA A 142 -2.68 4.78 -1.34
N ASN A 143 -3.08 5.98 -1.78
CA ASN A 143 -2.20 7.15 -1.84
C ASN A 143 -0.86 6.84 -2.54
N ASN A 144 0.26 6.94 -1.82
CA ASN A 144 1.61 6.67 -2.33
C ASN A 144 2.13 5.26 -1.95
N VAL A 145 1.27 4.37 -1.45
CA VAL A 145 1.63 3.02 -1.06
C VAL A 145 1.06 2.03 -2.06
N THR A 146 1.92 1.15 -2.57
CA THR A 146 1.53 0.05 -3.46
C THR A 146 1.82 -1.28 -2.78
N ARG A 147 0.87 -2.22 -2.85
CA ARG A 147 1.05 -3.61 -2.42
C ARG A 147 0.67 -4.55 -3.55
N VAL A 148 1.40 -5.66 -3.65
CA VAL A 148 1.19 -6.66 -4.69
C VAL A 148 0.83 -7.97 -4.01
N VAL A 149 -0.23 -8.59 -4.49
CA VAL A 149 -0.62 -9.96 -4.17
C VAL A 149 -0.47 -10.76 -5.45
N ALA A 150 0.22 -11.90 -5.39
CA ALA A 150 0.45 -12.77 -6.53
C ALA A 150 -0.04 -14.19 -6.22
N MET A 151 -0.48 -14.89 -7.27
CA MET A 151 -0.85 -16.29 -7.26
C MET A 151 -0.24 -16.95 -8.50
N ASP A 152 0.49 -18.04 -8.32
CA ASP A 152 1.15 -18.79 -9.39
C ASP A 152 0.29 -19.96 -9.89
#